data_AF-A0A7D7LWP6-F1
#
_entry.id   AF-A0A7D7LWP6-F1
#
_cell.length_a   1.000
_cell.length_b   1.000
_cell.length_c   1.000
_cell.angle_alpha   90.00
_cell.angle_beta   90.00
_cell.angle_gamma   90.00
#
_symmetry.space_group_name_H-M   'P 1'
#
loop_
_entity.id
_entity.type
_entity.pdbx_description
1 polymer ?
#
loop_
_entity_poly.entity_id
_entity_poly.type
_entity_poly.pdbx_seq_one_letter_code
_entity_poly.pdbx_strand_id
1 'polypeptide(L)'
;MTSNSAYAGDGPSRAIIEQVYARSESSPRLTAVRHSGQAATYGDLAVALEGYEHVTDKHFTRADVALPAAVLHCLPNVSGLGSPESVAGALGEIYEWLGRDSRRGETGRGHLRAVG
;
A
#
# COMPACT_ATOMS: atom_id res chain seq x y z
N MET A 1 13.45 -9.14 -24.63
CA MET A 1 12.66 -10.07 -23.79
C MET A 1 12.15 -9.28 -22.60
N THR A 2 10.96 -8.70 -22.75
CA THR A 2 10.25 -7.95 -21.72
C THR A 2 9.60 -8.93 -20.75
N SER A 3 10.08 -8.96 -19.51
CA SER A 3 9.43 -9.73 -18.44
C SER A 3 8.07 -9.12 -18.16
N ASN A 4 7.05 -9.82 -18.63
CA ASN A 4 5.64 -9.58 -18.38
C ASN A 4 5.35 -9.96 -16.92
N SER A 5 5.56 -9.01 -16.00
CA SER A 5 5.21 -9.15 -14.57
C SER A 5 3.71 -8.94 -14.36
N ALA A 6 2.89 -9.70 -15.09
CA ALA A 6 1.51 -9.96 -14.72
C ALA A 6 1.52 -11.06 -13.65
N TYR A 7 0.74 -10.92 -12.58
CA TYR A 7 0.49 -11.94 -11.53
C TYR A 7 1.45 -12.03 -10.33
N ALA A 8 1.83 -10.89 -9.73
CA ALA A 8 2.22 -10.86 -8.31
C ALA A 8 0.98 -10.53 -7.43
N GLY A 9 -0.15 -11.20 -7.67
CA GLY A 9 -1.47 -10.78 -7.21
C GLY A 9 -1.89 -11.20 -5.79
N ASP A 10 -0.98 -11.65 -4.93
CA ASP A 10 -1.36 -12.05 -3.56
C ASP A 10 -0.25 -11.75 -2.52
N GLY A 11 1.02 -11.93 -2.88
CA GLY A 11 2.16 -11.69 -1.98
C GLY A 11 2.44 -10.21 -1.63
N PRO A 12 2.71 -9.32 -2.61
CA PRO A 12 3.19 -7.97 -2.34
C PRO A 12 2.11 -7.06 -1.73
N SER A 13 0.86 -7.14 -2.21
CA SER A 13 -0.24 -6.34 -1.66
C SER A 13 -0.54 -6.71 -0.21
N ARG A 14 -0.52 -8.02 0.11
CA ARG A 14 -0.71 -8.50 1.48
C ARG A 14 0.40 -8.03 2.42
N ALA A 15 1.66 -8.13 2.00
CA ALA A 15 2.78 -7.63 2.79
C ALA A 15 2.68 -6.12 3.05
N ILE A 16 2.24 -5.34 2.06
CA ILE A 16 1.97 -3.90 2.23
C ILE A 16 0.87 -3.68 3.26
N ILE A 17 -0.25 -4.41 3.19
CA ILE A 17 -1.37 -4.30 4.13
C ILE A 17 -0.90 -4.63 5.56
N GLU A 18 -0.21 -5.76 5.75
CA GLU A 18 0.34 -6.16 7.05
C GLU A 18 1.30 -5.10 7.61
N GLN A 19 2.14 -4.50 6.77
CA GLN A 19 3.03 -3.42 7.16
C GLN A 19 2.27 -2.13 7.53
N VAL A 20 1.19 -1.80 6.81
CA VAL A 20 0.34 -0.65 7.13
C VAL A 20 -0.31 -0.85 8.50
N TYR A 21 -0.88 -2.03 8.78
CA TYR A 21 -1.46 -2.34 10.08
C TYR A 21 -0.43 -2.25 11.21
N ALA A 22 0.73 -2.90 11.07
CA ALA A 22 1.79 -2.85 12.09
C ALA A 22 2.26 -1.42 12.40
N ARG A 23 2.33 -0.54 11.39
CA ARG A 23 2.69 0.86 11.58
C ARG A 23 1.53 1.72 12.09
N SER A 24 0.29 1.36 11.78
CA SER A 24 -0.89 2.03 12.34
C SER A 24 -0.99 1.82 13.85
N GLU A 25 -0.65 0.63 14.35
CA GLU A 25 -0.63 0.32 15.78
C GLU A 25 0.46 1.10 16.53
N SER A 26 1.64 1.22 15.94
CA SER A 26 2.81 1.82 16.59
C SER A 26 2.98 3.32 16.33
N SER A 27 2.49 3.84 15.21
CA SER A 27 2.72 5.21 14.74
C SER A 27 1.60 5.70 13.81
N PRO A 28 0.34 5.78 14.30
CA PRO A 28 -0.82 6.05 13.45
C PRO A 28 -0.78 7.41 12.75
N ARG A 29 -0.21 8.44 13.40
CA ARG A 29 -0.14 9.81 12.87
C ARG A 29 1.02 10.05 11.91
N LEU A 30 1.91 9.05 11.73
CA LEU A 30 3.04 9.19 10.82
C LEU A 30 2.54 9.11 9.38
N THR A 31 3.03 10.03 8.53
CA THR A 31 2.70 10.03 7.10
C THR A 31 3.25 8.75 6.44
N ALA A 32 2.36 7.95 5.85
CA ALA A 32 2.71 6.75 5.10
C ALA A 32 3.13 7.10 3.68
N VAL A 33 2.36 7.97 3.02
CA VAL A 33 2.57 8.38 1.64
C VAL A 33 2.10 9.81 1.41
N ARG A 34 2.78 10.50 0.49
CA ARG A 34 2.38 11.82 -0.02
C ARG A 34 2.41 11.77 -1.55
N HIS A 35 1.35 12.23 -2.18
CA HIS A 35 1.24 12.35 -3.62
C HIS A 35 0.71 13.74 -3.96
N SER A 36 1.48 14.51 -4.75
CA SER A 36 1.09 15.83 -5.28
C SER A 36 0.42 16.75 -4.24
N GLY A 37 1.05 16.88 -3.06
CA GLY A 37 0.59 17.76 -1.98
C GLY A 37 -0.37 17.13 -0.97
N GLN A 38 -1.12 16.08 -1.34
CA GLN A 38 -1.96 15.33 -0.41
C GLN A 38 -1.15 14.22 0.28
N ALA A 39 -1.44 13.98 1.55
CA ALA A 39 -0.77 12.96 2.35
C ALA A 39 -1.79 12.10 3.08
N ALA A 40 -1.46 10.82 3.21
CA ALA A 40 -2.19 9.85 4.01
C ALA A 40 -1.29 9.32 5.12
N THR A 41 -1.81 9.24 6.34
CA THR A 41 -1.11 8.62 7.47
C THR A 41 -1.32 7.10 7.48
N TYR A 42 -0.52 6.38 8.27
CA TYR A 42 -0.75 4.95 8.48
C TYR A 42 -2.11 4.67 9.12
N GLY A 43 -2.59 5.54 10.01
CA GLY A 43 -3.93 5.44 10.59
C GLY A 43 -5.03 5.63 9.55
N ASP A 44 -4.92 6.63 8.67
CA ASP A 44 -5.93 6.87 7.62
C ASP A 44 -6.05 5.66 6.68
N LEU A 45 -4.91 5.10 6.27
CA LEU A 45 -4.88 3.92 5.41
C LEU A 45 -5.44 2.68 6.10
N ALA A 46 -5.13 2.46 7.39
CA ALA A 46 -5.66 1.31 8.13
C ALA A 46 -7.19 1.39 8.28
N VAL A 47 -7.73 2.55 8.62
CA VAL A 47 -9.19 2.75 8.70
C VAL A 47 -9.86 2.50 7.35
N ALA A 48 -9.26 2.99 6.26
CA ALA A 48 -9.79 2.73 4.93
C ALA A 48 -9.71 1.24 4.55
N LEU A 49 -8.60 0.58 4.85
CA LEU A 49 -8.40 -0.85 4.62
C LEU A 49 -9.42 -1.70 5.38
N GLU A 50 -9.63 -1.46 6.68
CA GLU A 50 -10.65 -2.16 7.47
C GLU A 50 -12.05 -2.01 6.87
N GLY A 51 -12.37 -0.79 6.43
CA GLY A 51 -13.64 -0.49 5.77
C GLY A 51 -13.85 -1.30 4.49
N TYR A 52 -12.80 -1.43 3.66
CA TYR A 52 -12.88 -2.19 2.41
C TYR A 52 -12.74 -3.70 2.63
N GLU A 53 -11.95 -4.17 3.60
CA GLU A 53 -11.84 -5.58 3.99
C GLU A 53 -13.20 -6.12 4.46
N HIS A 54 -13.92 -5.35 5.29
CA HIS A 54 -15.27 -5.72 5.72
C HIS A 54 -16.26 -5.85 4.56
N VAL A 55 -16.11 -5.03 3.51
CA VAL A 55 -16.91 -5.11 2.29
C VAL A 55 -16.47 -6.28 1.41
N THR A 56 -15.18 -6.53 1.27
CA THR A 56 -14.66 -7.63 0.43
C THR A 56 -14.88 -9.01 1.04
N ASP A 57 -14.79 -9.16 2.37
CA ASP A 57 -15.14 -10.39 3.08
C ASP A 57 -16.60 -10.79 2.86
N LYS A 58 -17.48 -9.80 2.72
CA LYS A 58 -18.89 -10.01 2.40
C LYS A 58 -19.12 -10.43 0.94
N HIS A 59 -18.16 -10.19 0.06
CA HIS A 59 -18.27 -10.39 -1.39
C HIS A 59 -17.25 -11.37 -2.00
N PHE A 60 -16.47 -12.08 -1.17
CA PHE A 60 -15.38 -12.99 -1.59
C PHE A 60 -14.33 -12.35 -2.51
N THR A 61 -14.18 -11.03 -2.45
CA THR A 61 -13.19 -10.31 -3.26
C THR A 61 -11.83 -10.41 -2.58
N ARG A 62 -10.79 -10.71 -3.36
CA ARG A 62 -9.41 -10.88 -2.86
C ARG A 62 -8.89 -9.56 -2.27
N ALA A 63 -7.85 -9.65 -1.43
CA ALA A 63 -7.12 -8.50 -0.87
C ALA A 63 -6.54 -7.54 -1.93
N ASP A 64 -6.54 -7.97 -3.20
CA ASP A 64 -6.12 -7.18 -4.36
C ASP A 64 -7.00 -5.94 -4.61
N VAL A 65 -8.26 -5.92 -4.16
CA VAL A 65 -9.17 -4.77 -4.35
C VAL A 65 -9.15 -3.78 -3.18
N ALA A 66 -8.88 -4.26 -1.95
CA ALA A 66 -8.95 -3.42 -0.75
C ALA A 66 -7.86 -2.33 -0.75
N LEU A 67 -6.63 -2.68 -1.12
CA LEU A 67 -5.51 -1.74 -1.15
C LEU A 67 -5.68 -0.58 -2.14
N PRO A 68 -6.01 -0.80 -3.44
CA PRO A 68 -6.26 0.30 -4.36
C PRO A 68 -7.45 1.16 -3.92
N ALA A 69 -8.51 0.55 -3.40
CA ALA A 69 -9.67 1.30 -2.91
C ALA A 69 -9.30 2.20 -1.72
N ALA A 70 -8.54 1.67 -0.75
CA ALA A 70 -8.07 2.43 0.40
C ALA A 70 -7.16 3.59 -0.01
N VAL A 71 -6.22 3.36 -0.94
CA VAL A 71 -5.33 4.42 -1.44
C VAL A 71 -6.13 5.51 -2.15
N LEU A 72 -7.06 5.16 -3.04
CA LEU A 72 -7.88 6.15 -3.75
C LEU A 72 -8.84 6.90 -2.81
N HIS A 73 -9.31 6.25 -1.74
CA HIS A 73 -10.09 6.89 -0.69
C HIS A 73 -9.27 7.96 0.06
N CYS A 74 -8.03 7.65 0.45
CA CYS A 74 -7.17 8.57 1.18
C CYS A 74 -6.49 9.63 0.30
N LEU A 75 -6.28 9.34 -0.99
CA LEU A 75 -5.62 10.21 -1.96
C LEU A 75 -6.52 10.42 -3.19
N PRO A 76 -7.63 11.17 -3.06
CA PRO A 76 -8.58 11.35 -4.16
C PRO A 76 -7.96 12.07 -5.37
N ASN A 77 -6.90 12.87 -5.20
CA ASN A 77 -6.16 13.44 -6.34
C ASN A 77 -5.61 12.39 -7.30
N VAL A 78 -5.30 11.18 -6.81
CA VAL A 78 -4.83 10.08 -7.66
C VAL A 78 -5.95 9.66 -8.63
N SER A 79 -7.20 9.57 -8.17
CA SER A 79 -8.35 9.27 -9.04
C SER A 79 -8.62 10.37 -10.08
N GLY A 80 -8.15 11.59 -9.83
CA GLY A 80 -8.34 12.76 -10.68
C GLY A 80 -7.30 12.97 -11.78
N LEU A 81 -6.37 12.03 -11.99
CA LEU A 81 -5.22 12.19 -12.93
C LEU A 81 -5.60 12.19 -14.43
N GLY A 82 -6.88 12.12 -14.77
CA GLY A 82 -7.38 12.37 -16.13
C GLY A 82 -7.28 11.21 -17.12
N SER A 83 -6.46 10.19 -16.86
CA SER A 83 -6.44 8.94 -17.63
C SER A 83 -6.24 7.70 -16.74
N PRO A 84 -6.80 6.54 -17.11
CA PRO A 84 -6.60 5.28 -16.37
C PRO A 84 -5.13 4.90 -16.23
N GLU A 85 -4.30 5.18 -17.25
CA GLU A 85 -2.86 4.89 -17.25
C GLU A 85 -2.12 5.73 -16.22
N SER A 86 -2.47 7.01 -16.08
CA SER A 86 -1.88 7.89 -15.06
C SER A 86 -2.29 7.48 -13.64
N VAL A 87 -3.54 7.04 -13.44
CA VAL A 87 -3.99 6.46 -12.16
C VAL A 87 -3.20 5.20 -11.84
N ALA A 88 -3.07 4.27 -12.79
CA ALA A 88 -2.34 3.03 -12.60
C ALA A 88 -0.84 3.26 -12.32
N GLY A 89 -0.22 4.22 -13.01
CA GLY A 89 1.17 4.63 -12.77
C GLY A 89 1.37 5.17 -11.35
N ALA A 90 0.52 6.10 -10.92
CA ALA A 90 0.58 6.68 -9.58
C ALA A 90 0.35 5.63 -8.47
N LEU A 91 -0.61 4.70 -8.66
CA LEU A 91 -0.79 3.58 -7.74
C LEU A 91 0.45 2.68 -7.68
N GLY A 92 1.08 2.41 -8.82
CA GLY A 92 2.35 1.66 -8.88
C GLY A 92 3.46 2.30 -8.07
N GLU A 93 3.67 3.61 -8.23
CA GLU A 93 4.66 4.37 -7.46
C GLU A 93 4.36 4.36 -5.96
N ILE A 94 3.08 4.53 -5.59
CA ILE A 94 2.63 4.47 -4.20
C ILE A 94 2.89 3.09 -3.60
N TYR A 95 2.62 2.01 -4.33
CA TYR A 95 2.85 0.64 -3.85
C TYR A 95 4.33 0.32 -3.71
N GLU A 96 5.15 0.74 -4.68
CA GLU A 96 6.59 0.60 -4.58
C GLU A 96 7.14 1.35 -3.35
N TRP A 97 6.65 2.56 -3.10
CA TRP A 97 6.97 3.32 -1.90
C TRP A 97 6.55 2.57 -0.64
N LEU A 98 5.29 2.16 -0.52
CA LEU A 98 4.77 1.49 0.69
C LEU A 98 5.46 0.16 0.96
N GLY A 99 5.75 -0.63 -0.09
CA GLY A 99 6.41 -1.93 0.00
C GLY A 99 7.93 -1.89 0.14
N ARG A 100 8.56 -0.70 0.15
CA ARG A 100 10.03 -0.56 0.18
C ARG A 100 10.70 -1.26 1.37
N ASP A 101 10.04 -1.28 2.52
CA ASP A 101 10.59 -1.86 3.73
C ASP A 101 10.31 -3.38 3.82
N SER A 102 9.24 -3.85 3.16
CA SER A 102 8.94 -5.29 3.04
C SER A 102 10.04 -6.04 2.25
N ARG A 103 10.57 -5.43 1.17
CA ARG A 103 11.71 -5.98 0.41
C ARG A 103 13.01 -6.05 1.22
N ARG A 104 13.15 -5.21 2.24
CA ARG A 104 14.34 -5.16 3.11
C ARG A 104 14.39 -6.34 4.09
N GLY A 105 13.24 -6.96 4.40
CA GLY A 105 13.12 -8.13 5.27
C GLY A 105 13.52 -9.45 4.59
N GLU A 106 13.36 -9.57 3.27
CA GLU A 106 13.67 -10.80 2.52
C GLU A 106 15.17 -10.99 2.27
N THR A 107 15.93 -9.90 2.13
CA THR A 107 17.41 -9.93 2.04
C THR A 107 18.10 -9.71 3.39
N GLY A 108 17.33 -9.50 4.47
CA GLY A 108 17.81 -9.01 5.76
C GLY A 108 17.67 -9.97 6.95
N ARG A 109 17.41 -11.26 6.73
CA ARG A 109 17.60 -12.28 7.80
C ARG A 109 19.10 -12.58 7.98
N GLY A 110 19.86 -11.58 8.40
CA GLY A 110 21.29 -11.77 8.66
C GLY A 110 22.00 -10.47 8.97
N HIS A 111 22.50 -10.39 10.21
CA HIS A 111 23.44 -9.39 10.72
C HIS A 111 22.87 -7.98 11.01
N LEU A 112 22.26 -7.83 12.20
CA LEU A 112 22.52 -6.76 13.22
C LEU A 112 23.04 -5.38 12.72
N ARG A 113 22.69 -4.19 13.25
CA ARG A 113 22.02 -3.74 14.50
C ARG A 113 21.99 -2.18 14.50
N ALA A 114 21.16 -1.57 15.34
CA ALA A 114 21.17 -0.12 15.58
C ALA A 114 22.49 0.36 16.21
N VAL A 115 23.02 1.49 15.73
CA VAL A 115 24.14 2.22 16.34
C VAL A 115 23.98 3.72 16.03
N GLY A 116 23.98 4.55 17.08
CA GLY A 116 24.20 6.01 17.02
C GLY A 116 22.95 6.86 16.83
#